data_AF-A0A965P2G6-F1
#
_entry.id   AF-A0A965P2G6-F1
#
_cell.length_a   1.000
_cell.length_b   1.000
_cell.length_c   1.000
_cell.angle_alpha   90.00
_cell.angle_beta   90.00
_cell.angle_gamma   90.00
#
_symmetry.space_group_name_H-M   'P 1'
#
loop_
_entity.id
_entity.type
_entity.pdbx_description
1 polymer ?
#
loop_
_entity_poly.entity_id
_entity_poly.type
_entity_poly.pdbx_seq_one_letter_code
_entity_poly.pdbx_strand_id
1 'polypeptide(L)' 'MASLDDIYDVVQKLDDSNIEYLLITIQKGKKNGKADVFYSLKDRNSMKILTHGLNQFSKEVDRLDDEGKFE' A
#
# COMPACT_ATOMS: atom_id res chain seq x y z
N MET A 1 0.78 -5.50 -20.48
CA MET A 1 1.69 -4.38 -20.17
C MET A 1 0.90 -3.08 -20.26
N ALA A 2 -0.04 -2.90 -19.32
CA ALA A 2 -0.87 -1.69 -19.19
C ALA A 2 -1.05 -1.31 -17.70
N SER A 3 -0.49 -2.08 -16.77
CA SER A 3 -0.82 -1.99 -15.34
C SER A 3 0.13 -1.13 -14.52
N LEU A 4 1.22 -0.62 -15.11
CA LEU A 4 2.18 0.26 -14.42
C LEU A 4 1.95 1.72 -14.80
N ASP A 5 1.62 2.03 -16.05
CA ASP A 5 1.26 3.39 -16.47
C ASP A 5 0.12 3.97 -15.63
N ASP A 6 -0.95 3.21 -15.39
CA ASP A 6 -2.05 3.64 -14.52
C ASP A 6 -1.58 3.99 -13.09
N ILE A 7 -0.59 3.25 -12.57
CA ILE A 7 -0.02 3.49 -11.25
C ILE A 7 0.84 4.75 -11.26
N TYR A 8 1.63 4.96 -12.31
CA TYR A 8 2.42 6.17 -12.48
C TYR A 8 1.55 7.42 -12.62
N ASP A 9 0.42 7.35 -13.34
CA ASP A 9 -0.54 8.46 -13.43
C ASP A 9 -1.12 8.84 -12.06
N VAL A 10 -1.42 7.85 -11.21
CA VAL A 10 -1.89 8.10 -9.83
C VAL A 10 -0.79 8.71 -8.98
N VAL A 11 0.41 8.13 -9.01
CA VAL A 11 1.58 8.64 -8.29
C VAL A 11 1.87 10.09 -8.68
N GLN A 12 1.87 10.39 -9.98
CA GLN A 12 2.14 11.74 -10.47
C GLN A 12 1.09 12.73 -9.96
N LYS A 13 -0.20 12.39 -9.95
CA LYS A 13 -1.25 13.25 -9.39
C LYS A 13 -1.09 13.50 -7.88
N LEU A 14 -0.62 12.50 -7.14
CA LEU A 14 -0.37 12.64 -5.70
C LEU A 14 0.82 13.57 -5.45
N ASP A 15 1.90 13.43 -6.22
CA ASP A 15 3.06 14.32 -6.16
C ASP A 15 2.69 15.76 -6.58
N ASP A 16 1.92 15.93 -7.66
CA ASP A 16 1.42 17.24 -8.12
C ASP A 16 0.54 17.93 -7.05
N SER A 17 -0.21 17.13 -6.28
CA SER A 17 -1.03 17.62 -5.16
C SER A 17 -0.25 17.78 -3.85
N ASN A 18 1.07 17.54 -3.87
CA ASN A 18 1.95 17.59 -2.72
C ASN A 18 1.54 16.63 -1.57
N ILE A 19 0.82 15.56 -1.89
CA ILE A 19 0.33 14.55 -0.94
C ILE A 19 1.42 13.50 -0.72
N GLU A 20 1.65 13.15 0.53
CA GLU A 20 2.57 12.07 0.91
C GLU A 20 1.84 10.73 0.89
N TYR A 21 2.48 9.68 0.39
CA TYR A 21 1.82 8.39 0.15
C TYR A 21 2.74 7.19 0.38
N LEU A 22 2.08 6.05 0.67
CA LEU A 22 2.60 4.70 0.51
C LEU A 22 1.56 3.93 -0.30
N LEU A 23 1.92 3.50 -1.50
CA LEU A 23 1.09 2.70 -2.38
C LEU A 23 1.71 1.33 -2.53
N ILE A 24 0.95 0.30 -2.17
CA ILE A 24 1.34 -1.10 -2.34
C ILE A 24 0.41 -1.70 -3.39
N THR A 25 0.97 -2.20 -4.47
CA THR A 25 0.21 -2.90 -5.51
C THR A 25 0.54 -4.37 -5.46
N ILE A 26 -0.48 -5.22 -5.55
CA ILE A 26 -0.32 -6.68 -5.52
C ILE A 26 -0.90 -7.25 -6.81
N GLN A 27 -0.05 -7.88 -7.61
CA GLN A 27 -0.46 -8.60 -8.81
C GLN A 27 -0.41 -10.10 -8.51
N LYS A 28 -1.60 -10.73 -8.40
CA LYS A 28 -1.71 -12.17 -8.20
C LYS A 28 -1.42 -12.90 -9.52
N GLY A 29 -0.33 -13.65 -9.57
CA GLY A 29 -0.02 -14.58 -10.66
C GLY A 29 -0.42 -16.02 -10.32
N LYS A 30 -0.54 -16.88 -11.33
CA LYS A 30 -0.92 -18.31 -11.16
C LYS A 30 0.06 -19.15 -10.33
N LYS A 31 1.33 -18.72 -10.21
CA LYS A 31 2.38 -19.45 -9.48
C LYS A 31 3.12 -18.59 -8.47
N ASN A 32 3.40 -17.34 -8.81
CA ASN A 32 4.01 -16.36 -7.90
C ASN A 32 3.21 -15.05 -7.97
N GLY A 33 2.92 -14.45 -6.81
CA GLY A 33 2.44 -13.07 -6.72
C GLY A 33 3.61 -12.09 -6.80
N LYS A 34 3.37 -10.91 -7.37
CA LYS A 34 4.31 -9.78 -7.36
C LYS A 34 3.72 -8.67 -6.50
N ALA A 35 4.54 -8.09 -5.62
CA ALA A 35 4.20 -6.87 -4.90
C ALA A 35 5.18 -5.77 -5.31
N ASP A 36 4.65 -4.61 -5.69
CA ASP A 36 5.43 -3.41 -5.98
C ASP A 36 5.02 -2.31 -4.99
N VAL A 37 6.02 -1.57 -4.48
CA VAL A 37 5.84 -0.56 -3.44
C VAL A 37 6.35 0.79 -3.95
N PHE A 38 5.50 1.81 -3.85
CA PHE A 38 5.78 3.20 -4.22
C PHE A 38 5.55 4.08 -3.00
N TYR A 39 6.45 5.02 -2.71
CA TYR A 39 6.30 5.88 -1.54
C TYR A 39 6.91 7.27 -1.77
N SER A 40 6.29 8.27 -1.16
CA SER A 40 6.77 9.65 -1.08
C SER A 40 6.47 10.18 0.31
N LEU A 41 7.50 10.23 1.16
CA LEU A 41 7.43 10.70 2.55
C LEU A 41 8.54 11.74 2.74
N LYS A 42 8.17 12.93 3.17
CA LYS A 42 9.01 14.13 3.18
C LYS A 42 9.69 14.33 4.54
N ASP A 43 9.06 13.87 5.62
CA ASP A 43 9.63 14.03 6.96
C ASP A 43 9.25 12.93 7.98
N ARG A 44 9.87 13.02 9.17
CA ARG A 44 9.70 12.05 10.26
C ARG A 44 8.29 12.04 10.85
N ASN A 45 7.58 13.17 10.84
CA ASN A 45 6.20 13.24 11.32
C ASN A 45 5.29 12.44 10.39
N SER A 46 5.49 12.56 9.07
CA SER A 46 4.75 11.78 8.07
C SER A 46 4.98 10.29 8.21
N MET A 47 6.22 9.87 8.51
CA MET A 47 6.51 8.48 8.86
C MET A 47 5.77 8.01 10.12
N LYS A 48 5.66 8.85 11.17
CA LYS A 48 4.91 8.49 12.38
C LYS A 48 3.42 8.31 12.10
N ILE A 49 2.83 9.20 11.30
CA ILE A 49 1.43 9.13 10.89
C ILE A 49 1.20 7.86 10.07
N LEU A 50 2.08 7.57 9.11
CA LEU A 50 2.01 6.35 8.31
C LEU A 50 2.12 5.09 9.18
N THR A 51 3.09 5.01 10.08
CA THR A 51 3.25 3.88 11.01
C THR A 51 2.00 3.67 11.85
N HIS A 52 1.34 4.76 12.30
CA HIS A 52 0.08 4.64 13.00
C HIS A 52 -1.01 4.00 12.13
N GLY A 53 -1.14 4.46 10.87
CA GLY A 53 -2.08 3.88 9.91
C GLY A 53 -1.80 2.41 9.59
N LEU A 54 -0.53 2.04 9.38
CA LEU A 54 -0.11 0.66 9.14
C LEU A 54 -0.39 -0.24 10.34
N ASN A 55 -0.19 0.25 11.56
CA ASN A 55 -0.53 -0.51 12.77
C ASN A 55 -2.05 -0.76 12.89
N GLN A 56 -2.89 0.18 12.45
CA GLN A 56 -4.33 -0.05 12.38
C GLN A 56 -4.66 -1.09 11.31
N PHE A 57 -4.06 -0.97 10.12
CA PHE A 57 -4.24 -1.94 9.05
C PHE A 57 -3.81 -3.35 9.47
N SER A 58 -2.66 -3.50 10.15
CA SER A 58 -2.18 -4.80 10.67
C SER A 58 -3.22 -5.45 11.58
N LYS A 59 -3.83 -4.67 12.49
CA LYS A 59 -4.86 -5.20 13.39
C LYS A 59 -6.10 -5.69 12.64
N GLU A 60 -6.49 -5.01 11.55
CA GLU A 60 -7.60 -5.47 10.72
C GLU A 60 -7.23 -6.75 9.95
N VAL A 61 -5.99 -6.86 9.48
CA VAL A 61 -5.49 -8.11 8.86
C VAL A 61 -5.51 -9.25 9.87
N ASP A 62 -5.03 -9.02 11.09
CA ASP A 62 -5.02 -10.03 12.16
C ASP A 62 -6.46 -10.48 12.49
N ARG A 63 -7.43 -9.56 12.54
CA ARG A 63 -8.85 -9.91 12.72
C ARG A 63 -9.40 -10.80 11.62
N LEU A 64 -9.06 -10.53 10.37
CA LEU A 64 -9.50 -11.36 9.24
C LEU A 64 -8.91 -12.78 9.30
N ASP A 65 -7.71 -12.93 9.87
CA ASP A 65 -7.08 -14.24 10.10
C ASP A 65 -7.72 -14.98 11.28
N ASP A 66 -8.04 -14.27 12.37
CA ASP A 66 -8.75 -14.82 13.55
C ASP A 66 -10.22 -15.20 13.24
N GLU A 67 -10.92 -14.44 12.39
CA GLU A 67 -12.28 -14.78 11.90
C GLU A 67 -12.25 -15.90 10.84
N GLY A 68 -11.08 -16.16 10.26
CA GLY A 68 -10.79 -17.27 9.36
C GLY A 68 -10.42 -18.56 10.09
N LYS A 69 -11.38 -19.15 10.83
CA LYS A 69 -11.37 -20.60 11.02
C LYS A 69 -11.46 -21.26 9.65
N PHE A 70 -10.30 -21.61 9.08
CA PHE A 70 -10.21 -22.53 7.96
C PHE A 70 -10.69 -23.91 8.44
N GLU A 71 -11.97 -24.21 8.26
CA GLU A 71 -12.44 -25.59 8.04
C GLU A 71 -12.14 -26.01 6.59
#